data_AF-A0A920A8L1-F1
#
_entry.id   AF-A0A920A8L1-F1
#
_cell.length_a   1.000
_cell.length_b   1.000
_cell.length_c   1.000
_cell.angle_alpha   90.00
_cell.angle_beta   90.00
_cell.angle_gamma   90.00
#
_symmetry.space_group_name_H-M   'P 1'
#
loop_
_entity.id
_entity.type
_entity.pdbx_description
1 polymer ?
#
loop_
_entity_poly.entity_id
_entity_poly.type
_entity_poly.pdbx_seq_one_letter_code
_entity_poly.pdbx_strand_id
1 'polypeptide(L)'
;MIKYLLVPLAIGGLLLLSLLFAPVSIYLNQFKSLISPYQFEYSYAEGTILESNIEDVYLNEYDLGTFQLSSSFTFTDLELLISTTDKFIGSAKILAPFASIAKATFNVQEGEINYLYKTSELGEFNITTTIDNASFVSAQCVDIDGTIIILNESFRDSLLGIIDCDRDIYSAELFNNSNDYIGKITLIDNAFDINISTSIFKSRRARLLGDSIGFKIPLE
;
A
#
# COMPACT_ATOMS: atom_id res chain seq x y z
N MET A 1 18.55 -26.67 42.85
CA MET A 1 18.97 -25.49 42.05
C MET A 1 18.30 -25.44 40.68
N ILE A 2 18.36 -26.48 39.84
CA ILE A 2 17.74 -26.47 38.49
C ILE A 2 16.24 -26.15 38.50
N LYS A 3 15.45 -26.71 39.43
CA LYS A 3 14.00 -26.39 39.55
C LYS A 3 13.74 -24.90 39.82
N TYR A 4 14.58 -24.24 40.61
CA TYR A 4 14.46 -22.81 40.91
C TYR A 4 14.92 -21.91 39.75
N LEU A 5 15.66 -22.43 38.78
CA LEU A 5 16.04 -21.74 37.54
C LEU A 5 14.98 -21.94 36.45
N LEU A 6 14.37 -23.13 36.37
CA LEU A 6 13.33 -23.44 35.38
C LEU A 6 12.04 -22.66 35.61
N VAL A 7 11.65 -22.42 36.86
CA VAL A 7 10.44 -21.65 37.20
C VAL A 7 10.49 -20.20 36.68
N PRO A 8 11.53 -19.39 36.95
CA PRO A 8 11.60 -18.04 36.40
C PRO A 8 11.75 -18.03 34.87
N LEU A 9 12.43 -19.01 34.27
CA LEU A 9 12.47 -19.16 32.81
C LEU A 9 11.07 -19.45 32.23
N ALA A 10 10.29 -20.32 32.87
CA ALA A 10 8.93 -20.63 32.46
C ALA A 10 7.99 -19.43 32.63
N ILE A 11 8.10 -18.69 33.75
CA ILE A 11 7.33 -17.46 33.97
C ILE A 11 7.70 -16.40 32.92
N GLY A 12 9.00 -16.19 32.68
CA GLY A 12 9.47 -15.28 31.63
C GLY A 12 8.97 -15.67 30.24
N GLY A 13 9.01 -16.97 29.92
CA GLY A 13 8.46 -17.51 28.67
C GLY A 13 6.96 -17.29 28.55
N LEU A 14 6.19 -17.52 29.62
CA LEU A 14 4.75 -17.26 29.64
C LEU A 14 4.42 -15.77 29.46
N LEU A 15 5.18 -14.88 30.10
CA LEU A 15 5.01 -13.44 29.94
C LEU A 15 5.31 -13.00 28.51
N LEU A 16 6.36 -13.53 27.88
CA LEU A 16 6.67 -13.26 26.47
C LEU A 16 5.57 -13.80 25.54
N LEU A 17 5.08 -15.01 25.78
CA LEU A 17 3.99 -15.60 25.02
C LEU A 17 2.69 -14.81 25.18
N SER A 18 2.43 -14.25 26.37
CA SER A 18 1.22 -13.45 26.60
C SER A 18 1.15 -12.20 25.72
N LEU A 19 2.30 -11.68 25.26
CA LEU A 19 2.33 -10.59 24.30
C LEU A 19 1.64 -10.99 22.99
N LEU A 20 1.85 -12.21 22.49
CA LEU A 20 1.20 -12.67 21.25
C LEU A 20 -0.33 -12.65 21.31
N PHE A 21 -0.90 -12.68 22.51
CA PHE A 21 -2.35 -12.65 22.76
C PHE A 21 -2.85 -11.29 23.26
N ALA A 22 -1.99 -10.28 23.35
CA ALA A 22 -2.40 -8.93 23.71
C ALA A 22 -3.26 -8.32 22.59
N PRO A 23 -4.21 -7.42 22.92
CA PRO A 23 -5.02 -6.74 21.92
C PRO A 23 -4.17 -6.00 20.88
N VAL A 24 -4.53 -6.13 19.60
CA VAL A 24 -3.78 -5.52 18.48
C VAL A 24 -3.61 -4.00 18.64
N SER A 25 -4.58 -3.33 19.27
CA SER A 25 -4.57 -1.88 19.53
C SER A 25 -3.35 -1.39 20.32
N ILE A 26 -2.76 -2.23 21.17
CA ILE A 26 -1.51 -1.89 21.88
C ILE A 26 -0.35 -1.74 20.89
N TYR A 27 -0.27 -2.64 19.90
CA TYR A 27 0.75 -2.62 18.86
C TYR A 27 0.55 -1.48 17.88
N LEU A 28 -0.69 -1.21 17.48
CA LEU A 28 -1.03 -0.10 16.59
C LEU A 28 -0.66 1.26 17.20
N ASN A 29 -0.83 1.43 18.51
CA ASN A 29 -0.38 2.63 19.21
C ASN A 29 1.15 2.81 19.16
N GLN A 30 1.92 1.72 19.25
CA GLN A 30 3.36 1.78 19.08
C GLN A 30 3.74 2.08 17.62
N PHE A 31 3.09 1.43 16.67
CA PHE A 31 3.29 1.66 15.24
C PHE A 31 3.07 3.13 14.87
N LYS A 32 2.00 3.76 15.36
CA LYS A 32 1.71 5.20 15.16
C LYS A 32 2.89 6.10 15.53
N SER A 33 3.65 5.74 16.58
CA SER A 33 4.83 6.52 16.98
C SER A 33 6.04 6.31 16.07
N LEU A 34 6.17 5.14 15.44
CA LEU A 34 7.29 4.77 14.58
C LEU A 34 7.22 5.42 13.19
N ILE A 35 6.01 5.69 12.71
CA ILE A 35 5.78 6.23 11.36
C ILE A 35 5.58 7.76 11.36
N SER A 36 5.97 8.48 12.41
CA SER A 36 5.93 9.95 12.37
C SER A 36 6.85 10.48 11.25
N PRO A 37 6.42 11.45 10.42
CA PRO A 37 5.29 12.36 10.60
C PRO A 37 3.92 11.89 10.07
N TYR A 38 3.79 10.68 9.51
CA TYR A 38 2.50 10.21 8.99
C TYR A 38 1.47 10.06 10.12
N GLN A 39 0.26 10.57 9.89
CA GLN A 39 -0.86 10.51 10.83
C GLN A 39 -1.66 9.23 10.59
N PHE A 40 -1.38 8.20 11.38
CA PHE A 40 -2.15 6.95 11.35
C PHE A 40 -3.29 6.96 12.36
N GLU A 41 -4.49 6.67 11.89
CA GLU A 41 -5.73 6.62 12.69
C GLU A 41 -6.57 5.42 12.28
N TYR A 42 -7.44 4.96 13.18
CA TYR A 42 -8.40 3.89 12.93
C TYR A 42 -9.60 4.03 13.87
N SER A 43 -10.79 3.60 13.44
CA SER A 43 -12.01 3.67 14.26
C SER A 43 -12.03 2.57 15.33
N TYR A 44 -11.73 1.34 14.93
CA TYR A 44 -11.81 0.16 15.78
C TYR A 44 -10.77 -0.89 15.36
N ALA A 45 -10.27 -1.66 16.32
CA ALA A 45 -9.34 -2.75 16.04
C ALA A 45 -9.59 -3.91 17.01
N GLU A 46 -9.75 -5.10 16.46
CA GLU A 46 -10.00 -6.34 17.20
C GLU A 46 -9.01 -7.44 16.86
N GLY A 47 -8.87 -8.40 17.77
CA GLY A 47 -7.93 -9.50 17.63
C GLY A 47 -6.56 -9.21 18.26
N THR A 48 -5.55 -9.92 17.78
CA THR A 48 -4.19 -9.97 18.32
C THR A 48 -3.17 -9.68 17.23
N ILE A 49 -1.88 -9.70 17.55
CA ILE A 49 -0.84 -9.56 16.52
C ILE A 49 -0.87 -10.71 15.50
N LEU A 50 -1.37 -11.91 15.86
CA LEU A 50 -1.45 -13.08 14.98
C LEU A 50 -2.55 -12.99 13.94
N GLU A 51 -3.72 -12.51 14.36
CA GLU A 51 -4.89 -12.34 13.50
C GLU A 51 -5.71 -11.18 14.05
N SER A 52 -6.02 -10.20 13.20
CA SER A 52 -6.75 -9.01 13.57
C SER A 52 -7.55 -8.41 12.43
N ASN A 53 -8.55 -7.62 12.79
CA ASN A 53 -9.33 -6.80 11.89
C ASN A 53 -9.23 -5.34 12.38
N ILE A 54 -8.92 -4.42 11.46
CA ILE A 54 -8.78 -2.99 11.73
C ILE A 54 -9.73 -2.24 10.81
N GLU A 55 -10.69 -1.54 11.41
CA GLU A 55 -11.77 -0.85 10.70
C GLU A 55 -11.45 0.64 10.54
N ASP A 56 -11.86 1.16 9.38
CA ASP A 56 -11.71 2.55 8.95
C ASP A 56 -10.28 3.07 9.18
N VAL A 57 -9.29 2.49 8.50
CA VAL A 57 -7.90 2.93 8.62
C VAL A 57 -7.69 4.22 7.83
N TYR A 58 -7.10 5.22 8.50
CA TYR A 58 -6.70 6.48 7.88
C TYR A 58 -5.19 6.69 7.95
N LEU A 59 -4.61 7.19 6.86
CA LEU A 59 -3.22 7.66 6.82
C LEU A 59 -3.18 9.08 6.27
N ASN A 60 -2.75 10.08 7.04
CA ASN A 60 -2.78 11.50 6.63
C ASN A 60 -4.18 11.94 6.14
N GLU A 61 -5.21 11.60 6.90
CA GLU A 61 -6.64 11.83 6.55
C GLU A 61 -7.17 10.96 5.39
N TYR A 62 -6.33 10.13 4.75
CA TYR A 62 -6.78 9.23 3.70
C TYR A 62 -7.40 7.97 4.22
N ASP A 63 -8.66 7.80 3.90
CA ASP A 63 -9.41 6.60 4.19
C ASP A 63 -8.96 5.44 3.27
N LEU A 64 -8.22 4.52 3.87
CA LEU A 64 -7.72 3.29 3.26
C LEU A 64 -8.70 2.11 3.43
N GLY A 65 -9.79 2.30 4.18
CA GLY A 65 -10.80 1.28 4.45
C GLY A 65 -10.42 0.28 5.53
N THR A 66 -11.08 -0.88 5.50
CA THR A 66 -10.94 -1.95 6.50
C THR A 66 -9.89 -2.99 6.10
N PHE A 67 -9.06 -3.43 7.06
CA PHE A 67 -7.96 -4.37 6.83
C PHE A 67 -8.04 -5.60 7.74
N GLN A 68 -7.85 -6.76 7.13
CA GLN A 68 -7.57 -8.00 7.82
C GLN A 68 -6.06 -8.25 7.81
N LEU A 69 -5.52 -8.60 8.97
CA LEU A 69 -4.10 -8.90 9.15
C LEU A 69 -3.95 -10.31 9.69
N SER A 70 -3.06 -11.08 9.09
CA SER A 70 -2.54 -12.32 9.63
C SER A 70 -1.03 -12.24 9.72
N SER A 71 -0.42 -12.73 10.81
CA SER A 71 1.03 -12.68 10.97
C SER A 71 1.65 -14.04 11.26
N SER A 72 2.90 -14.16 10.85
CA SER A 72 3.78 -15.24 11.26
C SER A 72 5.15 -14.67 11.63
N PHE A 73 5.86 -15.40 12.49
CA PHE A 73 7.17 -14.98 12.98
C PHE A 73 8.22 -16.00 12.57
N THR A 74 9.31 -15.53 11.97
CA THR A 74 10.53 -16.32 11.80
C THR A 74 11.51 -16.00 12.93
N PHE A 75 12.73 -16.55 12.88
CA PHE A 75 13.77 -16.17 13.83
C PHE A 75 14.30 -14.75 13.63
N THR A 76 14.13 -14.18 12.43
CA THR A 76 14.76 -12.91 12.03
C THR A 76 13.74 -11.83 11.72
N ASP A 77 12.53 -12.22 11.31
CA ASP A 77 11.56 -11.33 10.69
C ASP A 77 10.15 -11.58 11.23
N LEU A 78 9.38 -10.49 11.25
CA LEU A 78 7.93 -10.52 11.32
C LEU A 78 7.40 -10.51 9.87
N GLU A 79 6.55 -11.48 9.55
CA GLU A 79 5.83 -11.56 8.29
C GLU A 79 4.37 -11.21 8.55
N LEU A 80 3.84 -10.23 7.83
CA LEU A 80 2.45 -9.79 7.89
C LEU A 80 1.81 -10.01 6.53
N LEU A 81 0.72 -10.75 6.49
CA LEU A 81 -0.19 -10.84 5.37
C LEU A 81 -1.33 -9.87 5.63
N ILE A 82 -1.49 -8.92 4.74
CA ILE A 82 -2.53 -7.90 4.80
C ILE A 82 -3.51 -8.19 3.68
N SER A 83 -4.80 -8.09 3.96
CA SER A 83 -5.83 -8.08 2.94
C SER A 83 -6.92 -7.05 3.25
N THR A 84 -7.58 -6.58 2.20
CA THR A 84 -8.75 -5.70 2.29
C THR A 84 -9.73 -6.03 1.17
N THR A 85 -11.02 -5.86 1.44
CA THR A 85 -12.11 -6.07 0.48
C THR A 85 -13.12 -4.92 0.50
N ASP A 86 -12.71 -3.77 1.02
CA ASP A 86 -13.56 -2.62 1.27
C ASP A 86 -13.47 -1.63 0.10
N LYS A 87 -12.83 -0.47 0.29
CA LYS A 87 -12.63 0.54 -0.77
C LYS A 87 -11.83 0.02 -1.95
N PHE A 88 -10.91 -0.89 -1.69
CA PHE A 88 -10.17 -1.64 -2.70
C PHE A 88 -10.08 -3.09 -2.29
N ILE A 89 -9.88 -3.95 -3.27
CA ILE A 89 -9.61 -5.36 -3.04
C ILE A 89 -8.11 -5.52 -3.19
N GLY A 90 -7.42 -5.87 -2.12
CA GLY A 90 -5.99 -6.02 -2.19
C GLY A 90 -5.42 -6.97 -1.15
N SER A 91 -4.20 -7.39 -1.42
CA SER A 91 -3.39 -8.15 -0.48
C SER A 91 -1.93 -7.77 -0.63
N ALA A 92 -1.16 -7.89 0.45
CA ALA A 92 0.27 -7.72 0.39
C ALA A 92 0.95 -8.52 1.50
N LYS A 93 2.19 -8.91 1.26
CA LYS A 93 3.08 -9.48 2.26
C LYS A 93 4.08 -8.42 2.72
N ILE A 94 4.12 -8.13 4.01
CA ILE A 94 5.12 -7.24 4.60
C ILE A 94 6.13 -8.08 5.38
N LEU A 95 7.41 -7.90 5.07
CA LEU A 95 8.52 -8.48 5.80
C LEU A 95 9.24 -7.38 6.59
N ALA A 96 9.20 -7.48 7.91
CA ALA A 96 9.82 -6.53 8.83
C ALA A 96 10.90 -7.23 9.68
N PRO A 97 12.20 -7.02 9.39
CA PRO A 97 13.27 -7.60 10.18
C PRO A 97 13.27 -7.05 11.61
N PHE A 98 13.33 -7.92 12.63
CA PHE A 98 13.32 -7.48 14.03
C PHE A 98 14.47 -6.54 14.37
N ALA A 99 15.62 -6.71 13.71
CA ALA A 99 16.78 -5.85 13.89
C ALA A 99 16.56 -4.40 13.45
N SER A 100 15.54 -4.14 12.61
CA SER A 100 15.28 -2.83 12.01
C SER A 100 13.83 -2.35 12.16
N ILE A 101 12.95 -3.11 12.81
CA ILE A 101 11.53 -2.72 13.00
C ILE A 101 11.39 -1.40 13.77
N ALA A 102 12.26 -1.16 14.76
CA ALA A 102 12.30 0.09 15.52
C ALA A 102 12.71 1.31 14.69
N LYS A 103 13.21 1.11 13.47
CA LYS A 103 13.55 2.15 12.49
C LYS A 103 12.52 2.26 11.38
N ALA A 104 11.37 1.59 11.49
CA ALA A 104 10.35 1.51 10.45
C ALA A 104 10.92 1.08 9.08
N THR A 105 11.82 0.10 9.08
CA THR A 105 12.36 -0.51 7.86
C THR A 105 11.66 -1.83 7.59
N PHE A 106 11.08 -1.97 6.40
CA PHE A 106 10.32 -3.14 5.98
C PHE A 106 10.30 -3.26 4.45
N ASN A 107 9.99 -4.45 3.97
CA ASN A 107 9.74 -4.71 2.56
C ASN A 107 8.28 -5.10 2.35
N VAL A 108 7.71 -4.68 1.23
CA VAL A 108 6.41 -5.15 0.74
C VAL A 108 6.66 -6.06 -0.45
N GLN A 109 5.99 -7.20 -0.48
CA GLN A 109 6.13 -8.23 -1.51
C GLN A 109 4.75 -8.76 -1.89
N GLU A 110 4.65 -9.32 -3.09
CA GLU A 110 3.44 -9.99 -3.55
C GLU A 110 2.18 -9.12 -3.36
N GLY A 111 2.36 -7.81 -3.56
CA GLY A 111 1.31 -6.81 -3.41
C GLY A 111 0.41 -6.83 -4.64
N GLU A 112 -0.89 -6.92 -4.43
CA GLU A 112 -1.89 -6.74 -5.47
C GLU A 112 -2.99 -5.84 -4.93
N ILE A 113 -3.35 -4.80 -5.67
CA ILE A 113 -4.43 -3.88 -5.34
C ILE A 113 -5.28 -3.68 -6.58
N ASN A 114 -6.57 -3.97 -6.45
CA ASN A 114 -7.57 -3.72 -7.47
C ASN A 114 -8.51 -2.62 -6.99
N TYR A 115 -8.59 -1.55 -7.78
CA TYR A 115 -9.39 -0.38 -7.48
C TYR A 115 -10.24 0.00 -8.69
N LEU A 116 -11.52 0.30 -8.41
CA LEU A 116 -12.48 0.67 -9.42
C LEU A 116 -12.90 2.13 -9.20
N TYR A 117 -12.50 2.99 -10.13
CA TYR A 117 -12.74 4.43 -10.06
C TYR A 117 -13.76 4.86 -11.10
N LYS A 118 -14.79 5.60 -10.71
CA LYS A 118 -15.83 6.09 -11.63
C LYS A 118 -15.74 7.58 -11.80
N THR A 119 -15.73 8.01 -13.06
CA THR A 119 -15.81 9.42 -13.44
C THR A 119 -17.09 9.67 -14.23
N SER A 120 -17.66 10.86 -14.10
CA SER A 120 -18.84 11.27 -14.87
C SER A 120 -18.55 11.41 -16.37
N GLU A 121 -17.32 11.76 -16.75
CA GLU A 121 -16.96 12.12 -18.13
C GLU A 121 -16.25 11.01 -18.90
N LEU A 122 -15.43 10.19 -18.23
CA LEU A 122 -14.60 9.16 -18.87
C LEU A 122 -15.06 7.73 -18.56
N GLY A 123 -16.11 7.59 -17.75
CA GLY A 123 -16.67 6.31 -17.35
C GLY A 123 -15.86 5.63 -16.25
N GLU A 124 -15.86 4.31 -16.26
CA GLU A 124 -15.24 3.46 -15.24
C GLU A 124 -13.78 3.12 -15.60
N PHE A 125 -12.89 3.30 -14.63
CA PHE A 125 -11.50 2.86 -14.67
C PHE A 125 -11.35 1.64 -13.77
N ASN A 126 -10.81 0.57 -14.32
CA ASN A 126 -10.33 -0.56 -13.54
C ASN A 126 -8.80 -0.47 -13.46
N ILE A 127 -8.29 -0.31 -12.25
CA ILE A 127 -6.88 -0.09 -11.96
C ILE A 127 -6.38 -1.27 -11.14
N THR A 128 -5.44 -2.01 -11.71
CA THR A 128 -4.76 -3.11 -11.02
C THR A 128 -3.31 -2.70 -10.80
N THR A 129 -2.88 -2.64 -9.55
CA THR A 129 -1.49 -2.39 -9.18
C THR A 129 -0.89 -3.67 -8.62
N THR A 130 0.27 -4.06 -9.16
CA THR A 130 1.07 -5.18 -8.63
C THR A 130 2.41 -4.65 -8.12
N ILE A 131 2.86 -5.15 -6.98
CA ILE A 131 4.15 -4.85 -6.37
C ILE A 131 4.83 -6.19 -6.13
N ASP A 132 5.85 -6.48 -6.94
CA ASP A 132 6.64 -7.69 -6.75
C ASP A 132 7.55 -7.54 -5.53
N ASN A 133 8.19 -6.38 -5.39
CA ASN A 133 8.99 -6.02 -4.22
C ASN A 133 9.10 -4.50 -4.07
N ALA A 134 8.93 -3.98 -2.86
CA ALA A 134 9.21 -2.58 -2.53
C ALA A 134 9.96 -2.50 -1.20
N SER A 135 10.92 -1.60 -1.09
CA SER A 135 11.74 -1.42 0.10
C SER A 135 11.52 -0.06 0.73
N PHE A 136 11.27 -0.06 2.03
CA PHE A 136 11.05 1.13 2.83
C PHE A 136 12.10 1.24 3.93
N VAL A 137 12.71 2.41 4.05
CA VAL A 137 13.66 2.73 5.12
C VAL A 137 13.14 3.95 5.85
N SER A 138 12.90 3.82 7.16
CA SER A 138 12.28 4.91 7.95
C SER A 138 10.94 5.36 7.37
N ALA A 139 10.12 4.39 6.97
CA ALA A 139 8.82 4.57 6.33
C ALA A 139 8.83 5.30 4.97
N GLN A 140 10.00 5.62 4.41
CA GLN A 140 10.14 6.24 3.08
C GLN A 140 10.48 5.19 2.03
N CYS A 141 9.90 5.31 0.85
CA CYS A 141 10.18 4.41 -0.26
C CYS A 141 11.60 4.66 -0.78
N VAL A 142 12.37 3.57 -0.90
CA VAL A 142 13.73 3.57 -1.44
C VAL A 142 13.76 2.99 -2.85
N ASP A 143 12.94 1.97 -3.08
CA ASP A 143 12.88 1.22 -4.33
C ASP A 143 11.52 0.53 -4.42
N ILE A 144 10.99 0.43 -5.64
CA ILE A 144 9.75 -0.26 -5.94
C ILE A 144 9.85 -0.94 -7.31
N ASP A 145 9.67 -2.26 -7.32
CA ASP A 145 9.41 -3.05 -8.50
C ASP A 145 7.92 -3.36 -8.55
N GLY A 146 7.20 -2.61 -9.37
CA GLY A 146 5.76 -2.69 -9.47
C GLY A 146 5.22 -2.19 -10.79
N THR A 147 4.04 -2.67 -11.13
CA THR A 147 3.33 -2.28 -12.35
C THR A 147 1.91 -1.85 -12.05
N ILE A 148 1.36 -1.00 -12.90
CA ILE A 148 -0.04 -0.61 -12.87
C ILE A 148 -0.68 -0.91 -14.23
N ILE A 149 -1.87 -1.49 -14.24
CA ILE A 149 -2.66 -1.72 -15.44
C ILE A 149 -3.92 -0.89 -15.30
N ILE A 150 -4.15 0.01 -16.27
CA ILE A 150 -5.32 0.89 -16.30
C ILE A 150 -6.18 0.51 -17.49
N LEU A 151 -7.42 0.12 -17.22
CA LEU A 151 -8.44 -0.20 -18.21
C LEU A 151 -9.54 0.84 -18.13
N ASN A 152 -9.92 1.38 -19.28
CA ASN A 152 -11.05 2.30 -19.40
C ASN A 152 -11.69 2.18 -20.78
N GLU A 153 -13.02 2.28 -20.83
CA GLU A 153 -13.77 2.13 -22.08
C GLU A 153 -13.50 3.24 -23.10
N SER A 154 -13.10 4.43 -22.65
CA SER A 154 -12.77 5.58 -23.50
C SER A 154 -11.39 5.46 -24.14
N PHE A 155 -10.52 4.59 -23.63
CA PHE A 155 -9.20 4.32 -24.20
C PHE A 155 -9.27 3.25 -25.28
N ARG A 156 -8.37 3.36 -26.27
CA ARG A 156 -8.24 2.39 -27.37
C ARG A 156 -7.73 1.05 -26.88
N ASP A 157 -6.79 1.10 -25.95
CA ASP A 157 -6.04 -0.02 -25.41
C ASP A 157 -5.88 0.15 -23.89
N SER A 158 -5.50 -0.93 -23.22
CA SER A 158 -4.99 -0.90 -21.84
C SER A 158 -3.72 -0.06 -21.76
N LEU A 159 -3.54 0.62 -20.63
CA LEU A 159 -2.28 1.27 -20.30
C LEU A 159 -1.53 0.39 -19.31
N LEU A 160 -0.26 0.12 -19.60
CA LEU A 160 0.67 -0.51 -18.67
C LEU A 160 1.56 0.59 -18.09
N GLY A 161 1.72 0.64 -16.78
CA GLY A 161 2.60 1.58 -16.12
C GLY A 161 3.67 0.87 -15.31
N ILE A 162 4.86 1.46 -15.29
CA ILE A 162 5.98 1.05 -14.43
C ILE A 162 6.04 2.03 -13.28
N ILE A 163 5.96 1.52 -12.05
CA ILE A 163 5.94 2.32 -10.83
C ILE A 163 7.38 2.65 -10.41
N ASP A 164 7.58 3.87 -9.95
CA ASP A 164 8.83 4.36 -9.39
C ASP A 164 8.55 5.21 -8.16
N CYS A 165 9.53 5.34 -7.27
CA CYS A 165 9.42 6.17 -6.08
C CYS A 165 10.72 6.93 -5.77
N ASP A 166 10.56 8.16 -5.30
CA ASP A 166 11.61 8.95 -4.66
C ASP A 166 11.06 9.47 -3.32
N ARG A 167 11.34 8.72 -2.24
CA ARG A 167 10.84 8.95 -0.89
C ARG A 167 9.31 8.93 -0.80
N ASP A 168 8.69 10.10 -0.87
CA ASP A 168 7.25 10.35 -0.75
C ASP A 168 6.59 10.62 -2.09
N ILE A 169 7.38 10.75 -3.16
CA ILE A 169 6.89 10.99 -4.50
C ILE A 169 6.79 9.64 -5.20
N TYR A 170 5.56 9.23 -5.51
CA TYR A 170 5.29 8.01 -6.28
C TYR A 170 4.92 8.41 -7.70
N SER A 171 5.39 7.65 -8.68
CA SER A 171 5.03 7.92 -10.06
C SER A 171 4.90 6.66 -10.88
N ALA A 172 4.15 6.74 -11.97
CA ALA A 172 4.03 5.66 -12.94
C ALA A 172 4.19 6.22 -14.35
N GLU A 173 5.19 5.75 -15.08
CA GLU A 173 5.31 5.99 -16.52
C GLU A 173 4.40 5.03 -17.26
N LEU A 174 3.51 5.55 -18.10
CA LEU A 174 2.48 4.79 -18.79
C LEU A 174 2.85 4.53 -20.25
N PHE A 175 2.52 3.32 -20.71
CA PHE A 175 2.79 2.81 -22.04
C PHE A 175 1.52 2.17 -22.61
N ASN A 176 1.38 2.18 -23.94
CA ASN A 176 0.33 1.42 -24.63
C ASN A 176 0.78 -0.02 -24.91
N ASN A 177 -0.10 -0.82 -25.52
CA ASN A 177 0.20 -2.20 -25.92
C ASN A 177 1.31 -2.34 -26.98
N SER A 178 1.69 -1.25 -27.66
CA SER A 178 2.83 -1.21 -28.59
C SER A 178 4.13 -0.77 -27.92
N ASN A 179 4.12 -0.58 -26.59
CA ASN A 179 5.22 -0.06 -25.78
C ASN A 179 5.62 1.40 -26.11
N ASP A 180 4.70 2.18 -26.69
CA ASP A 180 4.91 3.61 -26.85
C ASP A 180 4.58 4.32 -25.54
N TYR A 181 5.45 5.26 -25.14
CA TYR A 181 5.19 6.12 -24.00
C TYR A 181 3.94 6.97 -24.22
N ILE A 182 3.03 6.92 -23.25
CA ILE A 182 1.76 7.61 -23.25
C ILE A 182 1.77 8.81 -22.32
N GLY A 183 2.49 8.76 -21.21
CA GLY A 183 2.40 9.79 -20.20
C GLY A 183 2.89 9.34 -18.85
N LYS A 184 2.60 10.15 -17.84
CA LYS A 184 3.03 9.92 -16.47
C LYS A 184 1.92 10.27 -15.49
N ILE A 185 1.76 9.44 -14.47
CA ILE A 185 0.99 9.76 -13.27
C ILE A 185 2.01 10.02 -12.16
N THR A 186 1.81 11.08 -11.38
CA THR A 186 2.64 11.35 -10.21
C THR A 186 1.74 11.69 -9.03
N LEU A 187 1.98 11.06 -7.88
CA LEU A 187 1.34 11.40 -6.62
C LEU A 187 2.20 12.44 -5.91
N ILE A 188 1.72 13.68 -5.86
CA ILE A 188 2.37 14.82 -5.18
C ILE A 188 1.30 15.61 -4.45
N ASP A 189 1.61 16.07 -3.23
CA ASP A 189 0.75 16.97 -2.43
C ASP A 189 -0.71 16.52 -2.43
N ASN A 190 -0.91 15.24 -2.13
CA ASN A 190 -2.22 14.68 -1.94
C ASN A 190 -3.12 14.60 -3.19
N ALA A 191 -2.54 14.70 -4.38
CA ALA A 191 -3.25 14.58 -5.64
C ALA A 191 -2.47 13.74 -6.67
N PHE A 192 -3.20 13.00 -7.50
CA PHE A 192 -2.65 12.43 -8.72
C PHE A 192 -2.55 13.53 -9.78
N ASP A 193 -1.33 13.94 -10.12
CA ASP A 193 -1.03 14.73 -11.30
C ASP A 193 -0.86 13.79 -12.49
N ILE A 194 -1.76 13.89 -13.45
CA ILE A 194 -1.87 12.98 -14.59
C ILE A 194 -1.60 13.79 -15.85
N ASN A 195 -0.62 13.36 -16.64
CA ASN A 195 -0.35 13.91 -17.96
C ASN A 195 -0.26 12.77 -18.97
N ILE A 196 -1.23 12.69 -19.89
CA ILE A 196 -1.37 11.59 -20.84
C ILE A 196 -1.62 12.09 -22.27
N SER A 197 -1.08 11.38 -23.23
CA SER A 197 -1.26 11.64 -24.65
C SER A 197 -2.73 11.52 -25.07
N THR A 198 -3.21 12.46 -25.88
CA THR A 198 -4.58 12.39 -26.42
C THR A 198 -4.76 11.28 -27.46
N SER A 199 -3.67 10.66 -27.92
CA SER A 199 -3.69 9.56 -28.88
C SER A 199 -4.38 8.30 -28.34
N ILE A 200 -4.40 8.11 -27.02
CA ILE A 200 -4.98 6.93 -26.37
C ILE A 200 -6.50 6.90 -26.44
N PHE A 201 -7.15 8.06 -26.57
CA PHE A 201 -8.60 8.13 -26.57
C PHE A 201 -9.16 7.60 -27.89
N LYS A 202 -10.25 6.83 -27.82
CA LYS A 202 -11.02 6.39 -29.00
C LYS A 202 -11.59 7.59 -29.75
N SER A 203 -12.03 8.61 -29.02
CA SER A 203 -12.61 9.83 -29.59
C SER A 203 -11.56 10.70 -30.28
N ARG A 204 -11.76 10.99 -31.58
CA ARG A 204 -10.92 11.95 -32.31
C ARG A 204 -11.04 13.38 -31.79
N ARG A 205 -12.09 13.70 -31.02
CA ARG A 205 -12.28 15.04 -30.43
C ARG A 205 -11.24 15.35 -29.35
N ALA A 206 -10.72 14.33 -28.65
CA ALA A 206 -9.67 14.52 -27.66
C ALA A 206 -8.39 15.12 -28.27
N ARG A 207 -8.07 14.76 -29.53
CA ARG A 207 -6.93 15.32 -30.27
C ARG A 207 -7.08 16.80 -30.61
N LEU A 208 -8.28 17.36 -30.51
CA LEU A 208 -8.50 18.81 -30.69
C LEU A 208 -8.07 19.61 -29.45
N LEU A 209 -7.84 18.95 -28.31
CA LEU A 209 -7.37 19.57 -27.07
C LEU A 209 -5.83 19.71 -27.03
N GLY A 210 -5.13 19.13 -28.01
CA GLY A 210 -3.67 19.10 -28.09
C GLY A 210 -3.13 17.68 -28.16
N ASP A 211 -1.81 17.55 -28.09
CA ASP A 211 -1.11 16.26 -28.12
C ASP A 211 -1.17 15.53 -26.77
N SER A 212 -1.34 16.27 -25.66
CA SER A 212 -1.51 15.72 -24.31
C SER A 212 -2.60 16.46 -23.51
N ILE A 213 -3.16 15.79 -22.51
CA ILE A 213 -4.07 16.35 -21.52
C ILE A 213 -3.46 16.15 -20.13
N GLY A 214 -3.35 17.25 -19.39
CA GLY A 214 -2.92 17.28 -18.00
C GLY A 214 -4.09 17.60 -17.06
N PHE A 215 -4.25 16.85 -15.97
CA PHE A 215 -5.26 17.11 -14.95
C PHE A 215 -4.83 16.56 -13.59
N LYS A 216 -5.41 17.12 -12.52
CA LYS A 216 -5.17 16.68 -11.16
C LYS A 216 -6.43 16.05 -10.58
N ILE A 217 -6.29 14.87 -9.98
CA ILE A 217 -7.34 14.22 -9.19
C ILE A 217 -6.92 14.32 -7.71
N PRO A 218 -7.62 15.10 -6.87
CA PRO A 218 -7.37 15.06 -5.44
C PRO A 218 -7.76 13.68 -4.88
N LEU A 219 -6.98 13.18 -3.94
CA LEU A 219 -7.37 12.04 -3.12
C LEU A 219 -8.36 12.58 -2.06
N GLU A 220 -9.61 12.16 -2.14
CA GLU A 220 -10.66 12.45 -1.13
C GLU A 220 -10.73 11.35 -0.06
#